data_AF-A0A9E2UZG5-F1
#
_entry.id   AF-A0A9E2UZG5-F1
#
_cell.length_a   1.000
_cell.length_b   1.000
_cell.length_c   1.000
_cell.angle_alpha   90.00
_cell.angle_beta   90.00
_cell.angle_gamma   90.00
#
_symmetry.space_group_name_H-M   'P 1'
#
loop_
_entity.id
_entity.type
_entity.pdbx_description
1 polymer ?
#
loop_
_entity_poly.entity_id
_entity_poly.type
_entity_poly.pdbx_seq_one_letter_code
_entity_poly.pdbx_strand_id
1 'polypeptide(L)'
;MTLLRLLLRYACLAPGVLALGLALMIAGCSRDSDKVEVDFSKTMPVARPGDQGSGNPPLRVAVAAMISPKETLEVYRQLLTYLGHKLGKDLELVQRKTYGEVNELLGKGRIDLGFICSGPYVTGKD
;
A
#
# COMPACT_ATOMS: atom_id res chain seq x y z
N MET A 1 34.69 60.14 -27.80
CA MET A 1 35.28 58.91 -28.37
C MET A 1 35.26 57.68 -27.44
N THR A 2 34.73 57.78 -26.21
CA THR A 2 34.73 56.67 -25.23
C THR A 2 33.38 55.91 -25.17
N LEU A 3 32.24 56.59 -25.37
CA LEU A 3 30.91 55.92 -25.39
C LEU A 3 30.69 55.02 -26.61
N LEU A 4 31.20 55.39 -27.79
CA LEU A 4 31.04 54.61 -29.03
C LEU A 4 31.81 53.27 -28.99
N ARG A 5 32.95 53.24 -28.27
CA ARG A 5 33.75 52.01 -28.05
C ARG A 5 33.13 51.08 -26.99
N LEU A 6 32.32 51.63 -26.08
CA LEU A 6 31.60 50.86 -25.06
C LEU A 6 30.38 50.14 -25.68
N LEU A 7 29.59 50.85 -26.48
CA LEU A 7 28.43 50.28 -27.19
C LEU A 7 28.84 49.18 -28.19
N LEU A 8 29.97 49.33 -28.89
CA LEU A 8 30.50 48.29 -29.80
C LEU A 8 30.97 47.02 -29.06
N ARG A 9 31.49 47.16 -27.82
CA ARG A 9 31.85 46.02 -26.96
C ARG A 9 30.62 45.30 -26.41
N TYR A 10 29.58 46.04 -26.00
CA TYR A 10 28.31 45.47 -25.52
C TYR A 10 27.52 44.74 -26.62
N ALA A 11 27.56 45.23 -27.87
CA ALA A 11 26.92 44.57 -29.01
C ALA A 11 27.57 43.22 -29.39
N CYS A 12 28.86 43.03 -29.09
CA CYS A 12 29.60 41.80 -29.40
C CYS A 12 29.56 40.76 -28.27
N LEU A 13 29.42 41.20 -27.02
CA LEU A 13 29.33 40.34 -25.82
C LEU A 13 27.92 39.76 -25.57
N ALA A 14 26.86 40.45 -25.99
CA ALA A 14 25.47 40.02 -25.83
C ALA A 14 25.12 38.68 -26.49
N PRO A 15 25.49 38.38 -27.76
CA PRO A 15 25.16 37.10 -28.38
C PRO A 15 25.93 35.93 -27.75
N GLY A 16 27.15 36.16 -27.26
CA GLY A 16 27.96 35.13 -26.61
C GLY A 16 27.41 34.71 -25.25
N VAL A 17 26.95 35.66 -24.43
CA VAL A 17 26.34 35.37 -23.12
C VAL A 17 24.97 34.71 -23.29
N LEU A 18 24.18 35.14 -24.28
CA LEU A 18 22.88 34.54 -24.59
C LEU A 18 23.02 33.11 -25.13
N ALA A 19 24.00 32.86 -26.00
CA ALA A 19 24.30 31.52 -26.51
C ALA A 19 24.84 30.58 -25.42
N LEU A 20 25.67 31.08 -24.51
CA LEU A 20 26.19 30.30 -23.38
C LEU A 20 25.07 29.94 -22.39
N GLY A 21 24.17 30.89 -22.09
CA GLY A 21 22.99 30.64 -21.26
C GLY A 21 22.03 29.62 -21.89
N LEU A 22 21.82 29.70 -23.21
CA LEU A 22 21.02 28.71 -23.94
C LEU A 22 21.68 27.32 -23.93
N ALA A 23 23.01 27.24 -24.07
CA ALA A 23 23.76 25.99 -24.01
C ALA A 23 23.71 25.31 -22.62
N LEU A 24 23.67 26.11 -21.54
CA LEU A 24 23.49 25.59 -20.18
C LEU A 24 22.11 24.97 -19.96
N MET A 25 21.07 25.47 -20.63
CA MET A 25 19.69 24.93 -20.51
C MET A 25 19.51 23.56 -21.18
N ILE A 26 20.30 23.24 -22.21
CA ILE A 26 20.24 21.95 -22.92
C ILE A 26 21.03 20.85 -22.21
N ALA A 27 21.97 21.20 -21.32
CA ALA A 27 22.76 20.24 -20.55
C ALA A 27 21.99 19.61 -19.37
N GLY A 28 20.79 20.10 -19.05
CA GLY A 28 19.93 19.60 -17.97
C GLY A 28 19.04 18.41 -18.35
N CYS A 29 19.02 17.97 -19.61
CA CYS A 29 18.28 16.78 -20.03
C CYS A 29 19.00 15.51 -19.61
N SER A 30 18.93 15.13 -18.32
CA SER A 30 19.25 13.77 -17.91
C SER A 30 18.07 12.85 -18.21
N ARG A 31 18.31 11.83 -19.05
CA ARG A 31 17.37 10.75 -19.26
C ARG A 31 17.40 9.85 -18.02
N ASP A 32 16.38 9.98 -17.18
CA ASP A 32 16.07 9.02 -16.12
C ASP A 32 15.61 7.71 -16.79
N SER A 33 16.60 6.83 -17.05
CA SER A 33 16.44 5.61 -17.85
C SER A 33 16.26 4.36 -16.98
N ASP A 34 16.09 4.51 -15.66
CA ASP A 34 15.95 3.39 -14.73
C ASP A 34 14.49 3.16 -14.33
N LYS A 35 13.61 3.09 -15.35
CA LYS A 35 12.23 2.67 -15.16
C LYS A 35 12.16 1.15 -15.24
N VAL A 36 12.14 0.49 -14.08
CA VAL A 36 11.85 -0.94 -14.01
C VAL A 36 10.37 -1.15 -14.33
N GLU A 37 10.06 -1.73 -15.49
CA GLU A 37 8.70 -2.17 -15.82
C GLU A 37 8.33 -3.39 -14.98
N VAL A 38 7.37 -3.23 -14.07
CA VAL A 38 6.85 -4.31 -13.23
C VAL A 38 5.78 -5.07 -14.01
N ASP A 39 6.14 -6.26 -14.49
CA ASP A 39 5.23 -7.19 -15.16
C ASP A 39 4.42 -8.00 -14.13
N PHE A 40 3.13 -7.67 -13.99
CA PHE A 40 2.19 -8.34 -13.08
C PHE A 40 1.69 -9.71 -13.59
N SER A 41 2.06 -10.12 -14.80
CA SER A 41 1.69 -11.43 -15.36
C SER A 41 2.46 -12.56 -14.69
N LYS A 42 3.63 -12.26 -14.11
CA LYS A 42 4.48 -13.22 -13.41
C LYS A 42 4.02 -13.33 -11.96
N THR A 43 3.16 -14.30 -11.70
CA THR A 43 2.74 -14.67 -10.35
C THR A 43 3.49 -15.91 -9.89
N MET A 44 3.95 -15.92 -8.64
CA MET A 44 4.41 -17.14 -7.98
C MET A 44 3.23 -17.76 -7.23
N PRO A 45 3.03 -19.08 -7.31
CA PRO A 45 2.05 -19.75 -6.47
C PRO A 45 2.52 -19.62 -5.02
N VAL A 46 1.90 -18.69 -4.30
CA VAL A 46 2.04 -18.62 -2.84
C VAL A 46 1.21 -19.76 -2.29
N ALA A 47 1.88 -20.73 -1.64
CA ALA A 47 1.19 -21.72 -0.84
C ALA A 47 0.33 -20.97 0.19
N ARG A 48 -0.99 -21.07 0.07
CA ARG A 48 -1.91 -20.55 1.08
C ARG A 48 -1.65 -21.37 2.35
N PRO A 49 -1.27 -20.75 3.48
CA PRO A 49 -1.26 -21.45 4.76
C PRO A 49 -2.70 -21.95 5.01
N GLY A 50 -2.93 -23.25 4.84
CA GLY A 50 -4.28 -23.85 4.94
C GLY A 50 -4.69 -24.78 3.79
N ASP A 51 -3.95 -24.84 2.67
CA ASP A 51 -4.26 -25.77 1.56
C ASP A 51 -3.61 -27.17 1.74
N GLN A 52 -3.07 -27.43 2.93
CA GLN A 52 -2.81 -28.79 3.39
C GLN A 52 -4.16 -29.33 3.83
N GLY A 53 -4.66 -30.37 3.17
CA GLY A 53 -5.88 -31.11 3.51
C GLY A 53 -5.80 -31.81 4.87
N SER A 54 -5.49 -31.07 5.94
CA SER A 54 -5.77 -31.47 7.29
C SER A 54 -7.28 -31.48 7.45
N GLY A 55 -7.85 -32.52 8.04
CA GLY A 55 -9.30 -32.63 8.27
C GLY A 55 -9.87 -31.57 9.23
N ASN A 56 -9.11 -30.51 9.54
CA ASN A 56 -9.48 -29.45 10.46
C ASN A 56 -9.30 -28.08 9.79
N PRO A 57 -10.33 -27.52 9.13
CA PRO A 57 -10.23 -26.24 8.46
C PRO A 57 -9.84 -25.12 9.44
N PRO A 58 -9.05 -24.12 8.99
CA PRO A 58 -8.66 -23.00 9.82
C PRO A 58 -9.90 -22.21 10.26
N LEU A 59 -9.84 -21.66 11.47
CA LEU A 59 -10.88 -20.76 11.97
C LEU A 59 -10.60 -19.36 11.42
N ARG A 60 -11.52 -18.88 10.58
CA ARG A 60 -11.43 -17.57 9.94
C ARG A 60 -11.95 -16.52 10.90
N VAL A 61 -11.08 -15.59 11.29
CA VAL A 61 -11.36 -14.56 12.29
C VAL A 61 -11.25 -13.19 11.66
N ALA A 62 -12.18 -12.28 11.92
CA ALA A 62 -12.05 -10.87 11.53
C ALA A 62 -12.06 -9.95 12.75
N VAL A 63 -11.31 -8.85 12.66
CA VAL A 63 -11.40 -7.73 13.59
C VAL A 63 -11.95 -6.54 12.82
N ALA A 64 -13.04 -5.96 13.32
CA ALA A 64 -13.69 -4.86 12.64
C ALA A 64 -12.85 -3.57 12.67
N ALA A 65 -13.16 -2.65 11.76
CA ALA A 65 -12.35 -1.48 11.44
C ALA A 65 -12.38 -0.39 12.53
N MET A 66 -11.74 -0.67 13.66
CA MET A 66 -11.55 0.27 14.77
C MET A 66 -10.18 0.96 14.70
N ILE A 67 -9.15 0.23 14.25
CA ILE A 67 -7.77 0.70 14.13
C ILE A 67 -7.18 0.27 12.78
N SER A 68 -5.97 0.74 12.47
CA SER A 68 -5.35 0.45 11.18
C SER A 68 -5.10 -1.06 11.00
N PRO A 69 -5.16 -1.60 9.76
CA PRO A 69 -4.92 -3.03 9.49
C PRO A 69 -3.60 -3.55 10.06
N LYS A 70 -2.53 -2.74 9.97
CA LYS A 70 -1.21 -3.06 10.52
C LYS A 70 -1.25 -3.15 12.05
N GLU A 71 -1.87 -2.19 12.70
CA GLU A 71 -1.96 -2.15 14.16
C GLU A 71 -2.85 -3.27 14.71
N THR A 72 -3.95 -3.58 14.02
CA THR A 72 -4.78 -4.77 14.30
C THR A 72 -3.94 -6.03 14.29
N LEU A 73 -3.11 -6.23 13.27
CA LEU A 73 -2.25 -7.41 13.19
C LEU A 73 -1.29 -7.48 14.39
N GLU A 74 -0.64 -6.39 14.76
CA GLU A 74 0.28 -6.36 15.90
C GLU A 74 -0.43 -6.63 17.24
N VAL A 75 -1.55 -5.94 17.50
CA VAL A 75 -2.27 -6.01 18.78
C VAL A 75 -2.96 -7.35 18.97
N TYR A 76 -3.62 -7.87 17.94
CA TYR A 76 -4.44 -9.08 18.06
C TYR A 76 -3.65 -10.37 17.87
N ARG A 77 -2.42 -10.32 17.34
CA ARG A 77 -1.64 -11.54 17.05
C ARG A 77 -1.49 -12.45 18.27
N GLN A 78 -1.15 -11.92 19.44
CA GLN A 78 -0.95 -12.74 20.64
C GLN A 78 -2.25 -13.43 21.08
N LEU A 79 -3.37 -12.69 21.05
CA LEU A 79 -4.69 -13.23 21.38
C LEU A 79 -5.10 -14.33 20.39
N LEU A 80 -4.93 -14.07 19.09
CA LEU A 80 -5.26 -15.03 18.04
C LEU A 80 -4.39 -16.29 18.16
N THR A 81 -3.08 -16.15 18.37
CA THR A 81 -2.19 -17.30 18.62
C THR A 81 -2.64 -18.11 19.84
N TYR A 82 -2.99 -17.44 20.95
CA TYR A 82 -3.51 -18.11 22.14
C TYR A 82 -4.80 -18.89 21.87
N LEU A 83 -5.76 -18.28 21.17
CA LEU A 83 -7.01 -18.92 20.79
C LEU A 83 -6.78 -20.12 19.87
N GLY A 84 -5.89 -20.01 18.88
CA GLY A 84 -5.52 -21.13 18.02
C GLY A 84 -4.97 -22.32 18.79
N HIS A 85 -4.05 -22.08 19.73
CA HIS A 85 -3.53 -23.13 20.61
C HIS A 85 -4.59 -23.76 21.51
N LYS A 86 -5.49 -22.95 22.09
CA LYS A 86 -6.55 -23.44 22.97
C LYS A 86 -7.63 -24.22 22.24
N LEU A 87 -7.92 -23.87 20.99
CA LEU A 87 -8.94 -24.51 20.16
C LEU A 87 -8.38 -25.67 19.34
N GLY A 88 -7.04 -25.86 19.30
CA GLY A 88 -6.40 -26.86 18.45
C GLY A 88 -6.68 -26.61 16.96
N LYS A 89 -6.77 -25.33 16.56
CA LYS A 89 -7.07 -24.89 15.20
C LYS A 89 -6.09 -23.81 14.75
N ASP A 90 -5.73 -23.85 13.49
CA ASP A 90 -5.06 -22.71 12.84
C ASP A 90 -6.04 -21.55 12.73
N LEU A 91 -5.55 -20.32 12.92
CA LEU A 91 -6.35 -19.11 12.75
C LEU A 91 -5.94 -18.37 11.48
N GLU A 92 -6.94 -17.94 10.71
CA GLU A 92 -6.77 -17.08 9.55
C GLU A 92 -7.38 -15.70 9.85
N LEU A 93 -6.56 -14.64 9.90
CA LEU A 93 -7.05 -13.28 10.09
C LEU A 93 -7.54 -12.68 8.77
N VAL A 94 -8.86 -12.51 8.65
CA VAL A 94 -9.54 -11.88 7.53
C VAL A 94 -9.70 -10.38 7.79
N GLN A 95 -8.99 -9.56 7.03
CA GLN A 95 -9.01 -8.10 7.18
C GLN A 95 -10.04 -7.43 6.27
N ARG A 96 -10.82 -6.49 6.81
CA ARG A 96 -11.81 -5.68 6.07
C ARG A 96 -11.75 -4.22 6.50
N LYS A 97 -12.26 -3.35 5.64
CA LYS A 97 -12.16 -1.89 5.80
C LYS A 97 -13.31 -1.32 6.62
N THR A 98 -14.45 -2.02 6.69
CA THR A 98 -15.65 -1.50 7.36
C THR A 98 -16.30 -2.55 8.26
N TYR A 99 -17.07 -2.09 9.25
CA TYR A 99 -17.92 -2.96 10.06
C TYR A 99 -18.94 -3.73 9.21
N GLY A 100 -19.54 -3.06 8.21
CA GLY A 100 -20.53 -3.67 7.32
C GLY A 100 -19.97 -4.87 6.55
N GLU A 101 -18.74 -4.76 6.03
CA GLU A 101 -18.06 -5.87 5.37
C GLU A 101 -17.81 -7.06 6.32
N VAL A 102 -17.38 -6.79 7.57
CA VAL A 102 -17.17 -7.85 8.56
C VAL A 102 -18.49 -8.51 8.94
N ASN A 103 -19.54 -7.73 9.19
CA ASN A 103 -20.88 -8.23 9.48
C ASN A 103 -21.43 -9.08 8.33
N GLU A 104 -21.26 -8.63 7.08
CA GLU A 104 -21.69 -9.36 5.89
C GLU A 104 -20.97 -10.71 5.77
N LEU A 105 -19.65 -10.74 5.99
CA LEU A 105 -18.88 -11.98 5.99
C LEU A 105 -19.36 -12.92 7.11
N LEU A 106 -19.64 -12.38 8.29
CA LEU A 106 -20.12 -13.17 9.42
C LEU A 106 -21.51 -13.75 9.12
N GLY A 107 -22.44 -12.93 8.64
CA GLY A 107 -23.80 -13.35 8.28
C GLY A 107 -23.83 -14.39 7.15
N LYS A 108 -22.88 -14.33 6.21
CA LYS A 108 -22.73 -15.31 5.13
C LYS A 108 -21.92 -16.56 5.52
N GLY A 109 -21.46 -16.69 6.77
CA GLY A 109 -20.61 -17.81 7.21
C GLY A 109 -19.25 -17.87 6.49
N ARG A 110 -18.77 -16.73 5.98
CA ARG A 110 -17.48 -16.59 5.30
C ARG A 110 -16.33 -16.33 6.29
N ILE A 111 -16.67 -15.95 7.52
CA ILE A 111 -15.81 -15.97 8.70
C ILE A 111 -16.53 -16.70 9.83
N ASP A 112 -15.76 -17.25 10.77
CA ASP A 112 -16.24 -18.09 11.86
C ASP A 112 -16.28 -17.34 13.20
N LEU A 113 -15.47 -16.27 13.33
CA LEU A 113 -15.41 -15.40 14.52
C LEU A 113 -15.21 -13.93 14.10
N GLY A 114 -15.90 -13.00 14.77
CA GLY A 114 -15.73 -11.57 14.56
C GLY A 114 -15.56 -10.80 15.88
N PHE A 115 -14.51 -9.98 15.99
CA PHE A 115 -14.38 -8.95 17.02
C PHE A 115 -15.05 -7.66 16.51
N ILE A 116 -16.31 -7.44 16.92
CA ILE A 116 -17.19 -6.38 16.42
C ILE A 116 -17.74 -5.59 17.61
N CYS A 117 -17.76 -4.26 17.48
CA CYS A 117 -18.39 -3.40 18.49
C CYS A 117 -19.92 -3.65 18.55
N SER A 118 -20.51 -3.47 19.73
CA SER A 118 -21.94 -3.76 19.97
C SER A 118 -22.89 -3.01 19.04
N GLY A 119 -22.66 -1.71 18.81
CA GLY A 119 -23.51 -0.88 17.92
C GLY A 119 -23.55 -1.42 16.48
N PRO A 120 -22.41 -1.46 15.77
CA PRO A 120 -22.36 -2.00 14.42
C PRO A 120 -22.83 -3.46 14.31
N TYR A 121 -22.63 -4.28 15.34
CA TYR A 121 -23.16 -5.64 15.37
C TYR A 121 -24.70 -5.66 15.36
N VAL A 122 -25.34 -4.85 16.19
CA VAL A 122 -26.82 -4.78 16.26
C VAL A 122 -27.41 -4.20 14.98
N THR A 123 -26.85 -3.10 14.46
CA THR A 123 -27.34 -2.47 13.24
C THR A 123 -27.12 -3.32 11.99
N GLY A 124 -26.14 -4.23 11.99
CA GLY A 124 -25.88 -5.15 10.87
C GLY A 124 -26.63 -6.47 10.92
N LYS A 125 -27.57 -6.64 11.87
CA LYS A 125 -28.31 -7.89 12.09
C LYS A 125 -29.60 -7.99 11.25
N ASP A 126 -30.06 -6.87 10.69
CA ASP A 126 -31.24 -6.77 9.83
C ASP A 126 -30.92 -7.16 8.37
#